data_AF-A0A2H9T8U3-F1
#
_entry.id   AF-A0A2H9T8U3-F1
#
_cell.length_a   1.000
_cell.length_b   1.000
_cell.length_c   1.000
_cell.angle_alpha   90.00
_cell.angle_beta   90.00
_cell.angle_gamma   90.00
#
_symmetry.space_group_name_H-M   'P 1'
#
loop_
_entity.id
_entity.type
_entity.pdbx_description
1 polymer ?
#
loop_
_entity_poly.entity_id
_entity_poly.type
_entity_poly.pdbx_seq_one_letter_code
_entity_poly.pdbx_strand_id
1 'polypeptide(L)' 'MTSKEVKNIRISLNLTQKQLADLCGCTLRTYQRWEESGVNRHVERLLMLMTSEEVRKLASRL' A
#
# COMPACT_ATOMS: atom_id res chain seq x y z
N MET A 1 -5.44 -7.52 -7.52
CA MET A 1 -4.00 -7.19 -7.56
C MET A 1 -3.18 -8.28 -6.88
N THR A 2 -2.10 -8.73 -7.52
CA THR A 2 -1.17 -9.78 -7.05
C THR A 2 -0.30 -9.27 -5.89
N SER A 3 0.28 -10.20 -5.12
CA SER A 3 1.24 -9.88 -4.04
C SER A 3 2.45 -9.08 -4.54
N LYS A 4 2.94 -9.41 -5.73
CA LYS A 4 4.07 -8.70 -6.37
C LYS A 4 3.73 -7.25 -6.69
N GLU A 5 2.53 -6.98 -7.19
CA GLU A 5 2.06 -5.62 -7.47
C GLU A 5 1.90 -4.79 -6.19
N VAL A 6 1.34 -5.37 -5.11
CA VAL A 6 1.24 -4.73 -3.79
C VAL A 6 2.62 -4.27 -3.31
N LYS A 7 3.61 -5.17 -3.36
CA LYS A 7 4.98 -4.89 -2.95
C LYS A 7 5.64 -3.81 -3.82
N ASN A 8 5.42 -3.87 -5.13
CA ASN A 8 5.98 -2.88 -6.06
C ASN A 8 5.43 -1.48 -5.80
N ILE A 9 4.12 -1.35 -5.53
CA ILE A 9 3.52 -0.06 -5.15
C ILE A 9 4.21 0.51 -3.91
N ARG A 10 4.38 -0.30 -2.86
CA ARG A 10 5.05 0.18 -1.65
C ARG A 10 6.47 0.66 -1.90
N ILE A 11 7.25 -0.12 -2.65
CA ILE A 11 8.64 0.24 -2.99
C ILE A 11 8.66 1.53 -3.82
N SER A 12 7.73 1.70 -4.75
CA SER A 12 7.61 2.92 -5.57
C SER A 12 7.33 4.17 -4.73
N LEU A 13 6.72 4.02 -3.56
CA LEU A 13 6.44 5.10 -2.61
C LEU A 13 7.57 5.30 -1.59
N ASN A 14 8.63 4.48 -1.64
CA ASN A 14 9.73 4.46 -0.66
C ASN A 14 9.26 4.26 0.80
N LEU A 15 8.21 3.44 1.00
CA LEU A 15 7.63 3.19 2.32
C LEU A 15 8.01 1.81 2.88
N THR A 16 8.11 1.73 4.19
CA THR A 16 8.13 0.46 4.92
C THR A 16 6.74 -0.18 4.93
N GLN A 17 6.66 -1.50 5.17
CA GLN A 17 5.37 -2.18 5.31
C GLN A 17 4.51 -1.57 6.41
N LYS A 18 5.13 -1.10 7.50
CA LYS A 18 4.42 -0.45 8.61
C LYS A 18 3.83 0.90 8.21
N GLN A 19 4.61 1.76 7.57
CA GLN A 19 4.13 3.07 7.12
C GLN A 19 2.96 2.94 6.14
N LEU A 20 3.04 2.01 5.18
CA LEU A 20 1.95 1.83 4.23
C LEU A 20 0.72 1.16 4.87
N ALA A 21 0.90 0.27 5.84
CA ALA A 21 -0.20 -0.27 6.64
C ALA A 21 -0.94 0.85 7.40
N ASP A 22 -0.19 1.77 8.02
CA ASP A 22 -0.75 2.91 8.75
C ASP A 22 -1.52 3.84 7.83
N LEU A 23 -0.98 4.13 6.64
CA LEU A 23 -1.67 4.91 5.62
C LEU A 23 -2.93 4.23 5.07
N CYS A 24 -2.91 2.90 4.98
CA CYS A 24 -4.08 2.10 4.58
C CYS A 24 -5.09 1.88 5.73
N GLY A 25 -4.80 2.36 6.95
CA GLY A 25 -5.65 2.16 8.12
C GLY A 25 -5.77 0.68 8.54
N CYS A 26 -4.74 -0.14 8.30
CA CYS A 26 -4.75 -1.56 8.63
C CYS A 26 -3.54 -1.96 9.49
N THR A 27 -3.57 -3.18 10.06
CA THR A 27 -2.45 -3.66 10.86
C THR A 27 -1.28 -4.07 9.96
N LEU A 28 -0.04 -4.02 10.50
CA LEU A 28 1.14 -4.56 9.79
C LEU A 28 0.93 -6.00 9.33
N ARG A 29 0.32 -6.85 10.18
CA ARG A 29 0.01 -8.25 9.85
C ARG A 29 -0.93 -8.36 8.65
N THR A 30 -1.95 -7.50 8.59
CA THR A 30 -2.88 -7.43 7.46
C THR A 30 -2.13 -7.09 6.18
N TYR A 31 -1.26 -6.07 6.23
CA TYR A 31 -0.47 -5.64 5.08
C TYR A 31 0.55 -6.70 4.63
N GLN A 32 1.22 -7.40 5.56
CA GLN A 32 2.12 -8.51 5.23
C GLN A 32 1.41 -9.62 4.45
N ARG A 33 0.20 -10.00 4.88
CA ARG A 33 -0.62 -10.96 4.15
C ARG A 33 -0.95 -10.51 2.72
N TRP A 34 -1.10 -9.20 2.50
CA TRP A 34 -1.30 -8.65 1.15
C TRP A 34 -0.07 -8.84 0.26
N GLU A 35 1.14 -8.64 0.79
CA GLU A 35 2.39 -8.89 0.06
C GLU A 35 2.74 -10.38 -0.07
N GLU A 36 2.08 -11.26 0.67
CA GLU A 36 2.25 -12.72 0.54
C GLU A 36 1.23 -13.33 -0.43
N SER A 37 -0.05 -12.96 -0.28
CA SER A 37 -1.18 -13.62 -0.93
C SER A 37 -1.92 -12.75 -1.95
N GLY A 38 -1.55 -11.47 -2.08
CA GLY A 38 -2.29 -10.50 -2.90
C GLY A 38 -3.50 -9.94 -2.18
N VAL A 39 -4.27 -9.12 -2.90
CA VAL A 39 -5.45 -8.44 -2.35
C VAL A 39 -6.68 -8.64 -3.23
N ASN A 40 -7.85 -8.63 -2.59
CA ASN A 40 -9.12 -8.59 -3.31
C ASN A 40 -9.39 -7.20 -3.91
N ARG A 41 -10.42 -7.13 -4.76
CA ARG A 41 -10.76 -5.93 -5.55
C ARG A 41 -11.13 -4.70 -4.70
N HIS A 42 -11.57 -4.89 -3.45
CA HIS A 42 -11.95 -3.78 -2.56
C HIS A 42 -10.72 -3.07 -2.00
N VAL A 43 -9.72 -3.85 -1.57
CA VAL A 43 -8.44 -3.33 -1.06
C VAL A 43 -7.59 -2.74 -2.20
N GLU A 44 -7.68 -3.31 -3.39
CA GLU A 44 -7.00 -2.79 -4.58
C GLU A 44 -7.35 -1.32 -4.88
N ARG A 45 -8.63 -0.93 -4.74
CA ARG A 45 -9.04 0.47 -4.95
C ARG A 45 -8.40 1.42 -3.93
N LEU A 46 -8.23 1.01 -2.67
CA LEU A 46 -7.55 1.81 -1.65
C LEU A 46 -6.07 2.03 -2.00
N LEU A 47 -5.38 0.98 -2.43
CA LEU A 47 -3.98 1.07 -2.85
C LEU A 47 -3.81 1.91 -4.13
N MET A 48 -4.75 1.86 -5.07
CA MET A 48 -4.73 2.72 -6.25
C MET A 48 -4.91 4.20 -5.90
N LEU A 49 -5.75 4.54 -4.92
CA LEU A 49 -5.88 5.93 -4.44
C LEU A 49 -4.56 6.42 -3.84
N MET A 50 -3.80 5.55 -3.17
CA MET A 50 -2.48 5.88 -2.64
C MET A 50 -1.41 6.14 -3.71
N THR A 51 -1.62 5.62 -4.92
CA THR A 51 -0.74 5.90 -6.06
C THR A 51 -1.11 7.19 -6.80
N SER A 52 -2.20 7.88 -6.42
CA SER A 52 -2.55 9.16 -7.02
C SER A 52 -1.50 10.22 -6.68
N GLU A 53 -1.32 11.16 -7.60
CA GLU A 53 -0.30 12.22 -7.45
C GLU A 53 -0.55 13.10 -6.21
N GLU A 54 -1.81 13.27 -5.82
CA GLU A 54 -2.20 14.01 -4.62
C GLU A 54 -1.78 13.29 -3.34
N VAL A 55 -1.95 11.96 -3.29
CA VAL A 55 -1.55 11.16 -2.12
C VAL A 55 -0.04 11.01 -2.04
N ARG A 56 0.65 10.92 -3.19
CA ARG A 56 2.13 10.95 -3.24
C ARG A 56 2.71 12.22 -2.62
N LYS A 57 2.11 13.38 -2.91
CA LYS A 57 2.50 14.68 -2.31
C LYS A 57 2.27 14.76 -0.80
N LEU A 58 1.29 14.03 -0.28
CA LEU A 58 1.05 13.91 1.16
C LEU A 58 2.07 12.96 1.82
N ALA A 59 2.33 11.83 1.19
CA ALA A 59 3.28 10.84 1.69
C ALA A 59 4.74 11.34 1.71
N SER A 60 5.13 12.22 0.77
CA SER A 60 6.48 12.82 0.75
C SER A 60 6.74 13.84 1.85
N ARG A 61 5.73 14.19 2.65
CA ARG A 61 5.81 15.13 3.78
C ARG A 61 5.87 14.44 5.14
N LEU A 62 5.73 13.11 5.17
CA LEU A 62 5.84 12.25 6.36
C LEU A 62 7.26 11.70 6.50
#